data_AF-A0A258Q3F5-F1
#
_entry.id   AF-A0A258Q3F5-F1
#
_cell.length_a   1.000
_cell.length_b   1.000
_cell.length_c   1.000
_cell.angle_alpha   90.00
_cell.angle_beta   90.00
_cell.angle_gamma   90.00
#
_symmetry.space_group_name_H-M   'P 1'
#
loop_
_entity.id
_entity.type
_entity.pdbx_description
1 polymer ?
#
loop_
_entity_poly.entity_id
_entity_poly.type
_entity_poly.pdbx_seq_one_letter_code
_entity_poly.pdbx_strand_id
1 'polypeptide(L)' 'MDFIVEKDDGPIPYVLSQILDASITGITLSDPDLPDNPIIYANAAFELLT' A
#
# COMPACT_ATOMS: atom_id res chain seq x y z
N MET A 1 -12.31 19.75 4.84
CA MET A 1 -12.20 18.91 3.63
C MET A 1 -11.77 17.57 4.16
N ASP A 2 -12.75 16.78 4.58
CA ASP A 2 -12.49 15.49 5.20
C ASP A 2 -12.10 14.53 4.09
N PHE A 3 -10.86 14.06 4.15
CA PHE A 3 -10.34 13.03 3.25
C PHE A 3 -10.98 11.72 3.68
N ILE A 4 -12.22 11.50 3.21
CA ILE A 4 -12.91 10.23 3.35
C ILE A 4 -12.30 9.32 2.29
N VAL A 5 -11.31 8.52 2.70
CA VAL A 5 -10.94 7.31 1.96
C VAL A 5 -12.15 6.40 2.09
N GLU A 6 -13.09 6.49 1.15
CA GLU A 6 -13.81 5.29 0.76
C GLU A 6 -12.71 4.29 0.40
N LYS A 7 -12.59 3.22 1.19
CA LYS A 7 -11.86 2.04 0.78
C LYS A 7 -12.59 1.51 -0.43
N ASP A 8 -12.21 2.01 -1.60
CA ASP A 8 -12.61 1.45 -2.87
C ASP A 8 -12.16 -0.01 -2.79
N ASP A 9 -13.09 -0.96 -2.74
CA ASP A 9 -12.83 -2.41 -2.66
C ASP A 9 -12.04 -2.93 -3.89
N GLY A 10 -11.63 -2.04 -4.79
CA GLY A 10 -10.75 -2.31 -5.91
C GLY A 10 -9.28 -2.45 -5.49
N PRO A 11 -8.45 -3.11 -6.32
CA PRO A 11 -7.00 -3.10 -6.13
C PRO A 11 -6.55 -1.64 -5.99
N ILE A 12 -5.66 -1.38 -5.02
CA ILE A 12 -4.97 -0.08 -4.84
C ILE A 12 -4.86 0.59 -6.20
N PRO A 13 -5.44 1.79 -6.42
CA PRO A 13 -5.55 2.37 -7.74
C PRO A 13 -4.20 2.23 -8.43
N TYR A 14 -4.14 1.55 -9.58
CA TYR A 14 -2.88 1.13 -10.21
C TYR A 14 -1.84 2.27 -10.28
N VAL A 15 -2.30 3.51 -10.40
CA VAL A 15 -1.46 4.72 -10.33
C VAL A 15 -0.75 4.90 -8.97
N LEU A 16 -1.45 4.65 -7.86
CA LEU A 16 -0.90 4.74 -6.51
C LEU A 16 0.21 3.71 -6.30
N SER A 17 0.04 2.46 -6.74
CA SER A 17 1.12 1.46 -6.63
C SER A 17 2.34 1.86 -7.45
N GLN A 18 2.17 2.39 -8.67
CA GLN A 18 3.28 2.90 -9.48
C GLN A 18 4.04 4.06 -8.79
N ILE A 19 3.33 4.94 -8.07
CA ILE A 19 3.97 6.03 -7.31
C ILE A 19 4.76 5.45 -6.12
N LEU A 20 4.21 4.45 -5.42
CA LEU A 20 4.86 3.81 -4.29
C LEU A 20 6.08 2.98 -4.73
N ASP A 21 6.02 2.32 -5.88
CA ASP A 21 7.14 1.59 -6.48
C ASP A 21 8.27 2.52 -6.94
N ALA A 22 7.97 3.77 -7.29
CA ALA A 22 8.98 4.76 -7.65
C ALA A 22 9.76 5.31 -6.44
N SER A 23 9.34 5.02 -5.20
CA SER A 23 10.05 5.46 -4.00
C SER A 23 11.33 4.65 -3.76
N ILE A 24 12.39 5.36 -3.36
CA ILE A 24 13.69 4.76 -3.02
C ILE A 24 13.68 4.00 -1.68
N THR A 25 12.69 4.27 -0.84
CA THR A 25 12.52 3.63 0.48
C THR A 25 11.54 2.48 0.39
N GLY A 26 11.79 1.43 1.18
CA GLY A 26 10.84 0.34 1.37
C GLY A 26 9.55 0.82 2.01
N ILE A 27 8.41 0.49 1.40
CA ILE A 27 7.07 0.87 1.85
C ILE A 27 6.22 -0.40 1.94
N THR A 28 5.49 -0.53 3.05
CA THR A 28 4.48 -1.58 3.27
C THR A 28 3.15 -0.94 3.63
N LEU A 29 2.05 -1.48 3.11
CA LEU A 29 0.69 -1.12 3.51
C LEU A 29 0.07 -2.32 4.23
N SER A 30 -0.43 -2.09 5.44
CA SER A 30 -1.18 -3.09 6.20
C SER A 30 -2.66 -2.69 6.27
N ASP A 31 -3.53 -3.70 6.34
CA ASP A 31 -4.97 -3.47 6.46
C ASP A 31 -5.45 -3.69 7.91
N PRO A 32 -5.77 -2.62 8.66
CA PRO A 32 -6.23 -2.73 10.05
C PRO A 32 -7.65 -3.31 10.20
N ASP A 33 -8.43 -3.40 9.11
CA ASP A 33 -9.78 -3.97 9.15
C ASP A 33 -9.77 -5.50 9.02
N LEU A 34 -8.63 -6.09 8.60
CA LEU A 34 -8.43 -7.53 8.57
C LEU A 34 -7.84 -8.03 9.90
N PRO A 35 -8.20 -9.26 10.34
CA PRO A 35 -7.61 -9.85 11.54
C PRO A 35 -6.08 -9.86 11.45
N ASP A 36 -5.44 -9.48 12.55
CA ASP A 36 -3.98 -9.40 12.70
C ASP A 36 -3.27 -8.29 11.90
N ASN A 37 -4.01 -7.34 11.33
CA ASN A 37 -3.46 -6.21 10.55
C ASN A 37 -2.41 -6.64 9.52
N PRO A 38 -2.76 -7.54 8.58
CA PRO A 38 -1.83 -8.12 7.64
C PRO A 38 -1.27 -7.08 6.68
N ILE A 39 -0.01 -7.25 6.27
CA ILE A 39 0.55 -6.49 5.15
C ILE A 39 -0.13 -6.97 3.87
N ILE A 40 -0.77 -6.04 3.14
CA ILE A 40 -1.49 -6.30 1.89
C ILE A 40 -0.73 -5.81 0.64
N TYR A 41 0.33 -5.01 0.83
CA TYR A 41 1.20 -4.56 -0.26
C TYR A 41 2.61 -4.23 0.27
N ALA A 42 3.62 -4.56 -0.52
CA ALA A 42 5.00 -4.14 -0.34
C ALA A 42 5.53 -3.62 -1.69
N ASN A 43 6.27 -2.52 -1.68
CA ASN A 43 6.80 -1.95 -2.91
C ASN A 43 8.10 -2.64 -3.35
N ALA A 44 8.51 -2.43 -4.61
CA ALA A 44 9.73 -3.02 -5.16
C ALA A 44 10.99 -2.72 -4.33
N ALA A 45 11.10 -1.52 -3.74
CA ALA A 45 12.24 -1.17 -2.88
C ALA A 45 12.29 -1.99 -1.58
N PHE A 46 11.13 -2.35 -1.02
CA PHE A 46 11.06 -3.23 0.16
C PHE A 46 11.49 -4.66 -0.18
N GLU A 47 11.02 -5.18 -1.32
CA GLU A 47 11.37 -6.52 -1.79
C GLU A 47 12.87 -6.68 -2.09
N LEU A 48 13.53 -5.62 -2.58
CA LEU A 48 14.97 -5.65 -2.86
C LEU A 48 15.86 -5.73 -1.60
N LEU A 49 15.30 -5.41 -0.42
CA LEU A 49 16.04 -5.39 0.85
C LEU A 49 15.97 -6.71 1.63
N THR A 50 15.11 -7.65 1.22
CA THR A 50 14.80 -8.90 1.95
C THR A 50 15.06 -10.12 1.08
#